data_AF-A0A931CSS4-F1
#
_entry.id   AF-A0A931CSS4-F1
#
_cell.length_a   1.000
_cell.length_b   1.000
_cell.length_c   1.000
_cell.angle_alpha   90.00
_cell.angle_beta   90.00
_cell.angle_gamma   90.00
#
_symmetry.space_group_name_H-M   'P 1'
#
loop_
_entity.id
_entity.type
_entity.pdbx_description
1 polymer ?
#
loop_
_entity_poly.entity_id
_entity_poly.type
_entity_poly.pdbx_seq_one_letter_code
_entity_poly.pdbx_strand_id
1 'polypeptide(L)'
;MDHFRTLPVNERRKKFTLSDVIQFHVFDRNGTVRIQDLTIQLDDRGTCTIREKETLVAAIPVTRPLIPDNPVDFSVQQVFSPPLFGITTLGSGHGFDPDAMTSGMIIWINQRGIMVDPPVNSAVDLIRLGVNPKILDAIILTHCHAGKTFIYSSDTRNDPDHICIMHEKGIMSKSRRDFLLRFPWDRDVIFHEAGVPPIHTPMKVLTALPASVREKIYLVHVARDQVPETSGLKIAPTGLSSTVTLCPSAGPFQAAMDILGAFLDLDLFRSLPPEKTLEFLSIADPQTLSSGEVLFRKGDPGDRFFLIISGQVDIMEDGTPLTTLSRSDFFGEKCLFSDQPRTADAVAASRVNLVGVDRQDMQTFIRQTGLEKTLRHLSIFQGKAMRNILDGHPVFHDLTPSQKRQLFQMVEPVTLPKHGNTVLIREKEKPDACYYIHGGLVKVMRTGREVSELAHGRLFGIQPVLNHAAESDYTFSARPDAVLFRFASPAIKAFAENNPGVFLKLCSEAF
;
A
#
# COMPACT_ATOMS: atom_id res chain seq x y z
N MET A 1 -20.40 -29.54 -1.44
CA MET A 1 -20.19 -28.56 -2.52
C MET A 1 -20.71 -27.15 -2.17
N ASP A 2 -20.96 -26.83 -0.90
CA ASP A 2 -21.40 -25.47 -0.47
C ASP A 2 -20.46 -24.88 0.59
N HIS A 3 -19.14 -24.95 0.37
CA HIS A 3 -18.17 -24.33 1.30
C HIS A 3 -17.85 -22.86 0.96
N PHE A 4 -18.41 -22.34 -0.13
CA PHE A 4 -18.35 -20.92 -0.46
C PHE A 4 -19.66 -20.26 -0.06
N ARG A 5 -19.58 -19.15 0.69
CA ARG A 5 -20.77 -18.34 1.06
C ARG A 5 -21.43 -17.83 -0.21
N THR A 6 -22.54 -18.45 -0.62
CA THR A 6 -23.42 -17.88 -1.62
C THR A 6 -24.43 -16.98 -0.91
N LEU A 7 -24.53 -15.72 -1.36
CA LEU A 7 -25.60 -14.85 -0.88
C LEU A 7 -26.96 -15.40 -1.37
N PRO A 8 -28.02 -15.36 -0.54
CA PRO A 8 -29.36 -15.53 -1.05
C PRO A 8 -29.62 -14.48 -2.15
N VAL A 9 -30.26 -14.92 -3.23
CA VAL A 9 -30.41 -14.22 -4.54
C VAL A 9 -30.97 -12.78 -4.44
N ASN A 10 -31.49 -12.36 -3.28
CA ASN A 10 -32.17 -11.09 -3.06
C ASN A 10 -31.32 -9.94 -2.49
N GLU A 11 -30.02 -10.12 -2.19
CA GLU A 11 -29.15 -9.04 -1.67
C GLU A 11 -28.14 -8.47 -2.70
N ARG A 12 -28.59 -8.16 -3.92
CA ARG A 12 -27.74 -7.63 -5.02
C ARG A 12 -27.13 -6.22 -4.81
N ARG A 13 -27.10 -5.69 -3.57
CA ARG A 13 -26.56 -4.34 -3.25
C ARG A 13 -25.52 -4.30 -2.12
N LYS A 14 -25.04 -5.43 -1.61
CA LYS A 14 -23.87 -5.40 -0.70
C LYS A 14 -22.56 -5.35 -1.49
N LYS A 15 -21.68 -4.43 -1.09
CA LYS A 15 -20.30 -4.34 -1.57
C LYS A 15 -19.55 -5.58 -1.07
N PHE A 16 -19.03 -6.41 -1.96
CA PHE A 16 -18.22 -7.57 -1.60
C PHE A 16 -16.92 -7.10 -0.95
N THR A 17 -16.59 -7.62 0.22
CA THR A 17 -15.31 -7.38 0.91
C THR A 17 -14.48 -8.66 0.93
N LEU A 18 -13.16 -8.55 1.11
CA LEU A 18 -12.29 -9.72 1.17
C LEU A 18 -12.71 -10.69 2.29
N SER A 19 -13.20 -10.15 3.41
CA SER A 19 -13.73 -10.89 4.56
C SER A 19 -14.98 -11.72 4.25
N ASP A 20 -15.65 -11.48 3.12
CA ASP A 20 -16.78 -12.29 2.66
C ASP A 20 -16.30 -13.58 1.96
N VAL A 21 -15.05 -13.59 1.46
CA VAL A 21 -14.46 -14.69 0.68
C VAL A 21 -13.40 -15.46 1.47
N ILE A 22 -12.64 -14.77 2.33
CA ILE A 22 -11.48 -15.31 3.04
C ILE A 22 -11.66 -15.10 4.54
N GLN A 23 -11.37 -16.14 5.33
CA GLN A 23 -11.32 -16.07 6.78
C GLN A 23 -9.99 -16.66 7.28
N PHE A 24 -9.30 -15.91 8.14
CA PHE A 24 -8.08 -16.39 8.80
C PHE A 24 -8.43 -17.06 10.11
N HIS A 25 -7.83 -18.22 10.36
CA HIS A 25 -7.94 -18.94 11.62
C HIS A 25 -6.52 -19.23 12.14
N VAL A 26 -6.31 -18.99 13.42
CA VAL A 26 -5.03 -19.25 14.09
C VAL A 26 -5.13 -20.60 14.77
N PHE A 27 -4.15 -21.47 14.51
CA PHE A 27 -4.03 -22.74 15.22
C PHE A 27 -3.82 -22.50 16.70
N ASP A 28 -4.53 -23.28 17.52
CA ASP A 28 -4.28 -23.29 18.96
C ASP A 28 -2.88 -23.86 19.28
N ARG A 29 -2.52 -23.87 20.56
CA ARG A 29 -1.22 -24.38 21.02
C ARG A 29 -0.98 -25.86 20.70
N ASN A 30 -2.03 -26.59 20.34
CA ASN A 30 -1.99 -28.01 19.98
C ASN A 30 -2.08 -28.21 18.46
N GLY A 31 -1.88 -27.15 17.66
CA GLY A 31 -1.93 -27.22 16.21
C GLY A 31 -3.33 -27.51 15.67
N THR A 32 -4.40 -27.15 16.38
CA THR A 32 -5.78 -27.41 15.96
C THR A 32 -6.57 -26.13 15.69
N VAL A 33 -7.39 -26.14 14.64
CA VAL A 33 -8.40 -25.13 14.30
C VAL A 33 -9.75 -25.82 14.14
N ARG A 34 -10.83 -25.21 14.64
CA ARG A 34 -12.21 -25.68 14.41
C ARG A 34 -13.03 -24.62 13.68
N ILE A 35 -13.64 -25.00 12.56
CA ILE A 35 -14.46 -24.14 11.71
C ILE A 35 -15.80 -24.84 11.50
N GLN A 36 -16.84 -24.44 12.26
CA GLN A 36 -18.14 -25.11 12.24
C GLN A 36 -17.99 -26.62 12.49
N ASP A 37 -18.38 -27.46 11.53
CA ASP A 37 -18.29 -28.92 11.61
C ASP A 37 -16.91 -29.45 11.20
N LEU A 38 -15.98 -28.58 10.79
CA LEU A 38 -14.63 -28.95 10.37
C LEU A 38 -13.62 -28.80 11.51
N THR A 39 -12.77 -29.81 11.70
CA THR A 39 -11.58 -29.77 12.55
C THR A 39 -10.35 -29.93 11.66
N ILE A 40 -9.46 -28.95 11.70
CA ILE A 40 -8.19 -28.94 10.98
C ILE A 40 -7.08 -29.11 12.01
N GLN A 41 -6.25 -30.14 11.88
CA GLN A 41 -5.17 -30.43 12.81
C GLN A 41 -3.84 -30.59 12.05
N LEU A 42 -2.87 -29.77 12.42
CA LEU A 42 -1.49 -29.84 11.94
C LEU A 42 -0.70 -30.77 12.87
N ASP A 43 -0.15 -31.86 12.33
CA ASP A 43 0.71 -32.76 13.09
C ASP A 43 2.18 -32.30 13.10
N ASP A 44 2.96 -32.87 14.01
CA ASP A 44 4.40 -32.58 14.18
C ASP A 44 5.24 -32.94 12.95
N ARG A 45 4.67 -33.65 11.97
CA ARG A 45 5.30 -34.05 10.71
C ARG A 45 4.93 -33.10 9.56
N GLY A 46 4.19 -32.03 9.84
CA GLY A 46 3.78 -31.04 8.85
C GLY A 46 2.61 -31.50 7.98
N THR A 47 1.81 -32.47 8.40
CA THR A 47 0.60 -32.87 7.68
C THR A 47 -0.61 -32.20 8.30
N CYS A 48 -1.38 -31.50 7.46
CA CYS A 48 -2.65 -30.89 7.83
C CYS A 48 -3.78 -31.88 7.57
N THR A 49 -4.41 -32.37 8.63
CA THR A 49 -5.57 -33.26 8.54
C THR A 49 -6.85 -32.47 8.72
N ILE A 50 -7.79 -32.65 7.80
CA ILE A 50 -9.10 -32.00 7.82
C ILE A 50 -10.14 -33.08 8.09
N ARG A 51 -10.89 -32.93 9.18
CA ARG A 51 -12.00 -33.81 9.55
C ARG A 51 -13.31 -33.04 9.54
N GLU A 52 -14.37 -33.63 9.01
CA GLU A 52 -15.73 -33.14 9.19
C GLU A 52 -16.39 -34.03 10.25
N LYS A 53 -16.71 -33.45 11.41
CA LYS A 53 -17.08 -34.16 12.64
C LYS A 53 -15.98 -35.15 13.05
N GLU A 54 -16.16 -36.44 12.76
CA GLU A 54 -15.19 -37.50 13.06
C GLU A 54 -14.58 -38.13 11.79
N THR A 55 -15.06 -37.75 10.61
CA THR A 55 -14.63 -38.35 9.35
C THR A 55 -13.45 -37.58 8.78
N LEU A 56 -12.35 -38.27 8.48
CA LEU A 56 -11.22 -37.68 7.75
C LEU A 56 -11.64 -37.35 6.32
N VAL A 57 -11.62 -36.07 5.97
CA VAL A 57 -11.96 -35.54 4.64
C VAL A 57 -10.70 -35.43 3.78
N ALA A 58 -9.59 -34.96 4.35
CA ALA A 58 -8.32 -34.81 3.65
C ALA A 58 -7.14 -34.89 4.60
N ALA A 59 -5.99 -35.35 4.09
CA ALA A 59 -4.70 -35.22 4.74
C ALA A 59 -3.73 -34.60 3.72
N ILE A 60 -3.32 -33.36 3.96
CA ILE A 60 -2.53 -32.56 3.04
C ILE A 60 -1.14 -32.39 3.65
N PRO A 61 -0.08 -32.95 3.04
CA PRO A 61 1.27 -32.65 3.48
C PRO A 61 1.54 -31.17 3.22
N VAL A 62 1.76 -30.41 4.29
CA VAL A 62 2.20 -29.02 4.22
C VAL A 62 3.69 -29.08 3.93
N THR A 63 4.04 -29.04 2.64
CA THR A 63 5.41 -28.64 2.25
C THR A 63 5.73 -27.35 3.00
N ARG A 64 6.91 -27.32 3.64
CA ARG A 64 7.47 -26.27 4.51
C ARG A 64 6.84 -24.89 4.30
N PRO A 65 6.67 -24.08 5.36
CA PRO A 65 6.18 -22.72 5.21
C PRO A 65 6.90 -22.05 4.03
N LEU A 66 6.12 -21.41 3.15
CA LEU A 66 6.62 -20.37 2.26
C LEU A 66 7.18 -19.28 3.16
N ILE A 67 8.36 -19.52 3.72
CA ILE A 67 9.25 -18.46 4.18
C ILE A 67 9.60 -17.76 2.88
N PRO A 68 9.28 -16.47 2.70
CA PRO A 68 9.82 -15.74 1.58
C PRO A 68 11.34 -15.97 1.63
N ASP A 69 11.92 -16.54 0.57
CA ASP A 69 13.32 -16.99 0.57
C ASP A 69 14.34 -15.88 0.89
N ASN A 70 13.89 -14.62 0.99
CA ASN A 70 14.61 -13.58 1.69
C ASN A 70 13.62 -12.73 2.52
N PRO A 71 13.84 -12.53 3.84
CA PRO A 71 13.21 -11.43 4.55
C PRO A 71 13.54 -10.15 3.77
N VAL A 72 12.51 -9.38 3.43
CA VAL A 72 12.70 -8.10 2.76
C VAL A 72 13.48 -7.21 3.71
N ASP A 73 14.70 -6.85 3.33
CA ASP A 73 15.46 -5.84 4.06
C ASP A 73 14.85 -4.48 3.75
N PHE A 74 14.03 -3.97 4.68
CA PHE A 74 13.41 -2.65 4.59
C PHE A 74 14.40 -1.50 4.76
N SER A 75 15.68 -1.78 5.06
CA SER A 75 16.68 -0.76 5.35
C SER A 75 17.28 -0.09 4.11
N VAL A 76 17.08 -0.66 2.91
CA VAL A 76 17.60 -0.10 1.65
C VAL A 76 16.45 0.26 0.71
N GLN A 77 15.82 1.40 0.97
CA GLN A 77 14.93 2.01 -0.02
C GLN A 77 15.79 2.81 -1.01
N GLN A 78 16.11 2.23 -2.17
CA GLN A 78 16.32 3.09 -3.34
C GLN A 78 15.04 3.87 -3.57
N VAL A 79 15.14 5.19 -3.49
CA VAL A 79 14.00 6.10 -3.63
C VAL A 79 13.61 6.17 -5.09
N PHE A 80 12.71 5.29 -5.52
CA PHE A 80 12.11 5.40 -6.83
C PHE A 80 11.05 6.50 -6.80
N SER A 81 11.27 7.55 -7.59
CA SER A 81 10.23 8.55 -7.86
C SER A 81 9.53 8.17 -9.16
N PRO A 82 8.25 7.76 -9.12
CA PRO A 82 7.52 7.42 -10.33
C PRO A 82 7.49 8.56 -11.34
N PRO A 83 7.61 8.28 -12.65
CA PRO A 83 7.49 9.30 -13.68
C PRO A 83 6.02 9.75 -13.86
N LEU A 84 5.83 10.91 -14.52
CA LEU A 84 4.51 11.36 -14.95
C LEU A 84 3.88 10.41 -15.96
N PHE A 85 4.67 9.89 -16.91
CA PHE A 85 4.26 8.80 -17.77
C PHE A 85 5.46 7.88 -18.06
N GLY A 86 5.30 6.59 -17.82
CA GLY A 86 6.39 5.65 -18.07
C GLY A 86 5.98 4.21 -17.78
N ILE A 87 6.84 3.27 -18.16
CA ILE A 87 6.56 1.84 -18.00
C ILE A 87 7.77 1.18 -17.36
N THR A 88 7.57 0.53 -16.22
CA THR A 88 8.57 -0.31 -15.56
C THR A 88 8.26 -1.77 -15.86
N THR A 89 9.23 -2.49 -16.41
CA THR A 89 9.14 -3.95 -16.59
C THR A 89 9.73 -4.64 -15.37
N LEU A 90 8.93 -5.44 -14.67
CA LEU A 90 9.33 -6.21 -13.49
C LEU A 90 10.16 -7.44 -13.87
N GLY A 91 9.79 -8.09 -14.97
CA GLY A 91 10.51 -9.18 -15.60
C GLY A 91 10.16 -9.25 -17.09
N SER A 92 10.98 -9.95 -17.87
CA SER A 92 10.77 -10.15 -19.30
C SER A 92 10.83 -11.62 -19.70
N GLY A 93 11.08 -12.52 -18.74
CA GLY A 93 11.19 -13.95 -18.99
C GLY A 93 9.84 -14.60 -19.22
N HIS A 94 9.85 -15.74 -19.91
CA HIS A 94 8.65 -16.56 -20.07
C HIS A 94 8.41 -17.41 -18.82
N GLY A 95 7.15 -17.77 -18.55
CA GLY A 95 6.75 -18.58 -17.38
C GLY A 95 7.36 -19.99 -17.29
N PHE A 96 8.14 -20.42 -18.29
CA PHE A 96 8.86 -21.70 -18.33
C PHE A 96 10.37 -21.57 -18.08
N ASP A 97 10.89 -20.37 -17.86
CA ASP A 97 12.31 -20.15 -17.58
C ASP A 97 12.49 -20.21 -16.05
N PRO A 98 13.21 -21.20 -15.51
CA PRO A 98 13.41 -21.31 -14.07
C PRO A 98 14.33 -20.22 -13.51
N ASP A 99 15.14 -19.58 -14.36
CA ASP A 99 16.20 -18.64 -13.96
C ASP A 99 15.83 -17.18 -14.27
N ALA A 100 14.82 -16.93 -15.09
CA ALA A 100 14.35 -15.58 -15.42
C ALA A 100 13.15 -15.13 -14.59
N MET A 101 13.12 -13.85 -14.21
CA MET A 101 11.95 -13.25 -13.59
C MET A 101 10.76 -13.29 -14.55
N THR A 102 9.63 -13.80 -14.08
CA THR A 102 8.37 -13.79 -14.80
C THR A 102 8.00 -12.37 -15.18
N SER A 103 7.44 -12.29 -16.36
CA SER A 103 7.01 -11.06 -16.97
C SER A 103 5.89 -10.36 -16.22
N GLY A 104 5.97 -9.03 -16.26
CA GLY A 104 4.97 -8.14 -15.70
C GLY A 104 5.44 -6.70 -15.80
N MET A 105 4.50 -5.76 -15.79
CA MET A 105 4.84 -4.34 -15.94
C MET A 105 3.96 -3.42 -15.10
N ILE A 106 4.49 -2.25 -14.79
CA ILE A 106 3.79 -1.14 -14.15
C ILE A 106 3.75 0.02 -15.15
N ILE A 107 2.55 0.48 -15.49
CA ILE A 107 2.35 1.72 -16.22
C ILE A 107 2.19 2.84 -15.20
N TRP A 108 3.07 3.83 -15.24
CA TRP A 108 3.01 5.04 -14.43
C TRP A 108 2.23 6.12 -15.17
N ILE A 109 1.22 6.70 -14.54
CA ILE A 109 0.41 7.82 -15.04
C ILE A 109 0.21 8.80 -13.89
N ASN A 110 0.64 10.05 -14.05
CA ASN A 110 0.66 11.06 -12.99
C ASN A 110 1.26 10.52 -11.69
N GLN A 111 2.39 9.82 -11.81
CA GLN A 111 3.11 9.19 -10.69
C GLN A 111 2.32 8.07 -9.97
N ARG A 112 1.17 7.65 -10.51
CA ARG A 112 0.42 6.48 -10.06
C ARG A 112 0.69 5.28 -10.93
N GLY A 113 0.79 4.10 -10.35
CA GLY A 113 1.06 2.88 -11.10
C GLY A 113 -0.23 2.16 -11.46
N ILE A 114 -0.17 1.40 -12.55
CA ILE A 114 -1.22 0.52 -13.05
C ILE A 114 -0.50 -0.76 -13.39
N MET A 115 -0.83 -1.85 -12.71
CA MET A 115 -0.13 -3.11 -12.91
C MET A 115 -0.76 -3.89 -14.07
N VAL A 116 0.08 -4.43 -14.94
CA VAL A 116 -0.33 -5.21 -16.10
C VAL A 116 0.44 -6.52 -16.06
N ASP A 117 -0.31 -7.61 -16.15
CA ASP A 117 0.21 -8.98 -16.06
C ASP A 117 1.05 -9.20 -14.78
N PRO A 118 0.46 -9.01 -13.57
CA PRO A 118 1.22 -9.05 -12.33
C PRO A 118 1.83 -10.44 -12.08
N PRO A 119 3.14 -10.54 -11.79
CA PRO A 119 3.72 -11.80 -11.37
C PRO A 119 3.17 -12.21 -10.00
N VAL A 120 3.25 -13.51 -9.71
CA VAL A 120 2.96 -14.06 -8.39
C VAL A 120 3.87 -13.37 -7.37
N ASN A 121 3.32 -12.93 -6.23
CA ASN A 121 4.01 -12.14 -5.19
C ASN A 121 4.39 -10.70 -5.54
N SER A 122 3.81 -10.10 -6.58
CA SER A 122 4.04 -8.70 -7.00
C SER A 122 4.11 -7.68 -5.85
N ALA A 123 3.29 -7.80 -4.81
CA ALA A 123 3.35 -6.92 -3.63
C ALA A 123 4.71 -6.94 -2.91
N VAL A 124 5.34 -8.12 -2.78
CA VAL A 124 6.66 -8.28 -2.14
C VAL A 124 7.76 -7.70 -3.02
N ASP A 125 7.68 -7.94 -4.33
CA ASP A 125 8.67 -7.43 -5.29
C ASP A 125 8.62 -5.92 -5.40
N LEU A 126 7.43 -5.31 -5.40
CA LEU A 126 7.25 -3.86 -5.37
C LEU A 126 7.89 -3.24 -4.13
N ILE A 127 7.66 -3.83 -2.95
CA ILE A 127 8.27 -3.36 -1.70
C ILE A 127 9.80 -3.45 -1.75
N ARG A 128 10.36 -4.55 -2.27
CA ARG A 128 11.81 -4.71 -2.48
C ARG A 128 12.38 -3.66 -3.44
N LEU A 129 11.61 -3.31 -4.46
CA LEU A 129 11.95 -2.27 -5.42
C LEU A 129 11.73 -0.85 -4.85
N GLY A 130 11.20 -0.69 -3.63
CA GLY A 130 10.94 0.64 -3.06
C GLY A 130 9.68 1.32 -3.60
N VAL A 131 8.82 0.58 -4.30
CA VAL A 131 7.50 1.04 -4.77
C VAL A 131 6.44 0.73 -3.73
N ASN A 132 5.68 1.75 -3.32
CA ASN A 132 4.52 1.56 -2.44
C ASN A 132 3.35 0.92 -3.23
N PRO A 133 2.89 -0.30 -2.88
CA PRO A 133 1.82 -0.97 -3.61
C PRO A 133 0.49 -0.21 -3.62
N LYS A 134 0.25 0.70 -2.66
CA LYS A 134 -0.97 1.52 -2.59
C LYS A 134 -1.10 2.55 -3.72
N ILE A 135 -0.04 2.76 -4.48
CA ILE A 135 -0.01 3.66 -5.64
C ILE A 135 -0.59 2.95 -6.89
N LEU A 136 -0.90 1.64 -6.80
CA LEU A 136 -1.42 0.82 -7.88
C LEU A 136 -2.95 0.75 -7.89
N ASP A 137 -3.60 1.40 -8.86
CA ASP A 137 -5.06 1.66 -8.80
C ASP A 137 -5.91 1.01 -9.93
N ALA A 138 -5.31 0.38 -10.96
CA ALA A 138 -6.08 -0.20 -12.09
C ALA A 138 -5.29 -1.20 -12.95
N ILE A 139 -5.94 -1.75 -14.00
CA ILE A 139 -5.36 -2.52 -15.13
C ILE A 139 -5.76 -1.86 -16.46
N ILE A 140 -4.81 -1.64 -17.38
CA ILE A 140 -5.08 -1.07 -18.72
C ILE A 140 -4.28 -1.83 -19.80
N LEU A 141 -4.94 -2.20 -20.90
CA LEU A 141 -4.32 -2.86 -22.07
C LEU A 141 -3.82 -1.88 -23.15
N THR A 142 -4.49 -0.73 -23.30
CA THR A 142 -4.17 0.32 -24.27
C THR A 142 -4.44 1.70 -23.68
N HIS A 143 -3.53 2.67 -23.88
CA HIS A 143 -3.73 4.01 -23.30
C HIS A 143 -3.17 5.14 -24.17
N CYS A 144 -3.75 6.33 -24.02
CA CYS A 144 -3.20 7.59 -24.51
C CYS A 144 -3.18 8.57 -23.34
N HIS A 145 -2.00 9.06 -22.96
CA HIS A 145 -1.81 10.05 -21.92
C HIS A 145 -1.03 11.24 -22.46
N ALA A 146 -1.64 12.44 -22.38
CA ALA A 146 -1.01 13.70 -22.78
C ALA A 146 -0.29 13.63 -24.15
N GLY A 147 -0.97 13.04 -25.14
CA GLY A 147 -0.48 12.90 -26.52
C GLY A 147 0.53 11.77 -26.74
N LYS A 148 0.92 11.03 -25.69
CA LYS A 148 1.75 9.82 -25.79
C LYS A 148 0.86 8.58 -25.74
N THR A 149 1.16 7.63 -26.61
CA THR A 149 0.32 6.45 -26.84
C THR A 149 1.07 5.16 -26.58
N PHE A 150 0.39 4.23 -25.92
CA PHE A 150 0.94 2.93 -25.50
C PHE A 150 -0.02 1.80 -25.87
N ILE A 151 0.56 0.66 -26.24
CA ILE A 151 -0.14 -0.62 -26.34
C ILE A 151 0.70 -1.78 -25.79
N TYR A 152 0.04 -2.68 -25.08
CA TYR A 152 0.54 -4.01 -24.77
C TYR A 152 -0.22 -5.06 -25.59
N SER A 153 0.49 -5.93 -26.31
CA SER A 153 -0.17 -6.93 -27.15
C SER A 153 -0.77 -8.10 -26.37
N SER A 154 -0.24 -8.40 -25.18
CA SER A 154 -0.57 -9.62 -24.41
C SER A 154 -0.46 -10.90 -25.25
N ASP A 155 -0.91 -12.04 -24.71
CA ASP A 155 -0.79 -13.39 -25.27
C ASP A 155 -1.80 -13.64 -26.41
N THR A 156 -1.88 -12.69 -27.33
CA THR A 156 -2.88 -12.68 -28.40
C THR A 156 -2.43 -13.40 -29.67
N ARG A 157 -1.19 -13.91 -29.70
CA ARG A 157 -0.53 -14.52 -30.86
C ARG A 157 -0.82 -13.71 -32.13
N ASN A 158 -0.24 -12.51 -32.22
CA ASN A 158 -0.52 -11.54 -33.29
C ASN A 158 0.12 -11.95 -34.65
N ASP A 159 -0.27 -13.11 -35.16
CA ASP A 159 0.21 -13.76 -36.37
C ASP A 159 -0.91 -13.70 -37.44
N PRO A 160 -0.78 -12.83 -38.46
CA PRO A 160 -1.82 -12.63 -39.48
C PRO A 160 -2.24 -13.91 -40.20
N ASP A 161 -1.29 -14.79 -40.50
CA ASP A 161 -1.57 -16.07 -41.19
C ASP A 161 -2.44 -16.96 -40.31
N HIS A 162 -2.08 -17.08 -39.03
CA HIS A 162 -2.84 -17.87 -38.08
C HIS A 162 -4.25 -17.31 -37.83
N ILE A 163 -4.37 -15.98 -37.73
CA ILE A 163 -5.66 -15.29 -37.58
C ILE A 163 -6.58 -15.57 -38.77
N CYS A 164 -6.06 -15.51 -40.00
CA CYS A 164 -6.80 -15.85 -41.21
C CYS A 164 -7.24 -17.32 -41.22
N ILE A 165 -6.34 -18.25 -40.86
CA ILE A 165 -6.65 -19.68 -40.78
C ILE A 165 -7.77 -19.95 -39.75
N MET A 166 -7.77 -19.28 -38.59
CA MET A 166 -8.83 -19.43 -37.59
C MET A 166 -10.19 -18.96 -38.12
N HIS A 167 -10.22 -17.88 -38.91
CA HIS A 167 -11.44 -17.40 -39.55
C HIS A 167 -11.94 -18.38 -40.63
N GLU A 168 -11.06 -18.87 -41.49
CA GLU A 168 -11.38 -19.84 -42.55
C GLU A 168 -11.94 -21.15 -41.99
N LYS A 169 -11.44 -21.58 -40.83
CA LYS A 169 -11.95 -22.75 -40.09
C LYS A 169 -13.28 -22.49 -39.37
N GLY A 170 -13.84 -21.28 -39.45
CA GLY A 170 -15.09 -20.91 -38.79
C GLY A 170 -14.98 -20.74 -37.26
N ILE A 171 -13.76 -20.73 -36.71
CA ILE A 171 -13.52 -20.56 -35.26
C ILE A 171 -13.76 -19.10 -34.85
N MET A 172 -13.58 -18.16 -35.77
CA MET A 172 -13.63 -16.72 -35.51
C MET A 172 -14.49 -15.99 -36.54
N SER A 173 -15.30 -15.02 -36.07
CA SER A 173 -16.09 -14.15 -36.95
C SER A 173 -15.20 -13.20 -37.77
N LYS A 174 -15.70 -12.76 -38.93
CA LYS A 174 -15.00 -11.77 -39.79
C LYS A 174 -14.63 -10.50 -39.03
N SER A 175 -15.55 -9.97 -38.22
CA SER A 175 -15.31 -8.76 -37.42
C SER A 175 -14.19 -8.95 -36.40
N ARG A 176 -14.11 -10.13 -35.77
CA ARG A 176 -13.03 -10.43 -34.81
C ARG A 176 -11.68 -10.62 -35.51
N ARG A 177 -11.66 -11.24 -36.69
CA ARG A 177 -10.46 -11.32 -37.55
C ARG A 177 -9.96 -9.93 -37.91
N ASP A 178 -10.84 -9.08 -38.43
CA ASP A 178 -10.49 -7.72 -38.87
C ASP A 178 -10.00 -6.85 -37.71
N PHE A 179 -10.56 -7.05 -36.51
CA PHE A 179 -10.06 -6.40 -35.28
C PHE A 179 -8.62 -6.82 -34.95
N LEU A 180 -8.33 -8.12 -34.94
CA LEU A 180 -6.99 -8.62 -34.59
C LEU A 180 -5.92 -8.25 -35.63
N LEU A 181 -6.29 -8.23 -36.92
CA LEU A 181 -5.38 -7.81 -38.00
C LEU A 181 -5.04 -6.31 -37.96
N ARG A 182 -5.86 -5.49 -37.31
CA ARG A 182 -5.65 -4.04 -37.16
C ARG A 182 -4.94 -3.69 -35.86
N PHE A 183 -3.92 -4.46 -35.52
CA PHE A 183 -3.06 -4.11 -34.39
C PHE A 183 -2.42 -2.73 -34.63
N PRO A 184 -2.48 -1.81 -33.66
CA PRO A 184 -2.03 -0.45 -33.86
C PRO A 184 -0.51 -0.32 -33.71
N TRP A 185 0.20 -0.53 -34.81
CA TRP A 185 1.66 -0.44 -34.88
C TRP A 185 2.22 1.00 -34.87
N ASP A 186 1.34 2.01 -34.91
CA ASP A 186 1.69 3.42 -35.00
C ASP A 186 1.88 4.11 -33.63
N ARG A 187 1.74 3.37 -32.52
CA ARG A 187 1.91 3.91 -31.15
C ARG A 187 3.33 4.39 -30.87
N ASP A 188 3.49 5.24 -29.85
CA ASP A 188 4.81 5.76 -29.43
C ASP A 188 5.67 4.66 -28.79
N VAL A 189 5.05 3.76 -28.02
CA VAL A 189 5.69 2.60 -27.41
C VAL A 189 4.78 1.38 -27.52
N ILE A 190 5.37 0.25 -27.91
CA ILE A 190 4.69 -1.03 -28.11
C ILE A 190 5.39 -2.05 -27.22
N PHE A 191 4.69 -2.57 -26.22
CA PHE A 191 5.13 -3.78 -25.52
C PHE A 191 4.51 -4.97 -26.23
N HIS A 192 5.35 -5.82 -26.81
CA HIS A 192 4.88 -6.91 -27.66
C HIS A 192 5.36 -8.26 -27.18
N GLU A 193 4.41 -9.18 -27.08
CA GLU A 193 4.62 -10.55 -26.67
C GLU A 193 5.31 -11.34 -27.78
N ALA A 194 6.50 -11.83 -27.46
CA ALA A 194 7.32 -12.68 -28.29
C ALA A 194 7.84 -13.82 -27.42
N GLY A 195 7.74 -15.05 -27.87
CA GLY A 195 8.11 -16.16 -27.01
C GLY A 195 7.76 -17.50 -27.64
N VAL A 196 7.64 -18.51 -26.78
CA VAL A 196 7.39 -19.88 -27.21
C VAL A 196 5.91 -20.08 -27.62
N PRO A 197 5.60 -20.68 -28.79
CA PRO A 197 4.22 -21.07 -29.11
C PRO A 197 3.60 -21.97 -28.01
N PRO A 198 2.27 -22.05 -27.78
CA PRO A 198 1.08 -21.51 -28.42
C PRO A 198 0.92 -20.09 -28.88
N ILE A 199 1.21 -19.22 -27.92
CA ILE A 199 0.35 -18.07 -27.61
C ILE A 199 1.05 -16.74 -27.88
N HIS A 200 2.38 -16.77 -28.01
CA HIS A 200 3.17 -15.59 -28.31
C HIS A 200 3.33 -15.39 -29.82
N THR A 201 3.61 -14.15 -30.21
CA THR A 201 3.78 -13.80 -31.62
C THR A 201 5.09 -14.40 -32.15
N PRO A 202 5.08 -15.15 -33.27
CA PRO A 202 6.30 -15.72 -33.82
C PRO A 202 7.30 -14.65 -34.25
N MET A 203 8.59 -14.88 -33.99
CA MET A 203 9.62 -13.87 -34.24
C MET A 203 9.74 -13.47 -35.71
N LYS A 204 9.46 -14.39 -36.65
CA LYS A 204 9.36 -14.09 -38.09
C LYS A 204 8.37 -12.96 -38.44
N VAL A 205 7.31 -12.80 -37.65
CA VAL A 205 6.29 -11.77 -37.88
C VAL A 205 6.86 -10.41 -37.47
N LEU A 206 7.52 -10.36 -36.31
CA LEU A 206 8.06 -9.12 -35.76
C LEU A 206 9.30 -8.63 -36.51
N THR A 207 10.16 -9.54 -36.98
CA THR A 207 11.34 -9.18 -37.78
C THR A 207 10.96 -8.64 -39.17
N ALA A 208 9.79 -9.01 -39.70
CA ALA A 208 9.26 -8.52 -40.97
C ALA A 208 8.63 -7.10 -40.90
N LEU A 209 8.37 -6.57 -39.70
CA LEU A 209 7.80 -5.23 -39.54
C LEU A 209 8.78 -4.13 -40.01
N PRO A 210 8.29 -2.96 -40.45
CA PRO A 210 9.17 -1.83 -40.80
C PRO A 210 10.11 -1.43 -39.66
N ALA A 211 11.33 -0.99 -39.97
CA ALA A 211 12.33 -0.61 -38.97
C ALA A 211 11.82 0.47 -37.98
N SER A 212 11.07 1.46 -38.48
CA SER A 212 10.43 2.52 -37.67
C SER A 212 9.39 2.01 -36.67
N VAL A 213 8.83 0.82 -36.89
CA VAL A 213 7.94 0.14 -35.94
C VAL A 213 8.78 -0.68 -34.96
N ARG A 214 9.76 -1.46 -35.45
CA ARG A 214 10.63 -2.30 -34.61
C ARG A 214 11.38 -1.51 -33.54
N GLU A 215 11.80 -0.28 -33.85
CA GLU A 215 12.45 0.62 -32.88
C GLU A 215 11.57 0.96 -31.66
N LYS A 216 10.25 0.96 -31.83
CA LYS A 216 9.26 1.27 -30.78
C LYS A 216 8.83 0.03 -30.00
N ILE A 217 9.21 -1.16 -30.46
CA ILE A 217 8.84 -2.43 -29.84
C ILE A 217 9.80 -2.76 -28.70
N TYR A 218 9.24 -3.10 -27.55
CA TYR A 218 9.91 -3.77 -26.44
C TYR A 218 9.32 -5.16 -26.28
N LEU A 219 10.15 -6.18 -26.49
CA LEU A 219 9.74 -7.58 -26.41
C LEU A 219 9.62 -8.03 -24.95
N VAL A 220 8.56 -8.76 -24.67
CA VAL A 220 8.23 -9.38 -23.38
C VAL A 220 7.91 -10.87 -23.61
N HIS A 221 8.12 -11.68 -22.58
CA HIS A 221 8.01 -13.16 -22.55
C HIS A 221 8.99 -13.87 -23.51
N VAL A 222 10.14 -13.24 -23.81
CA VAL A 222 11.15 -13.74 -24.74
C VAL A 222 12.49 -13.97 -24.04
N ALA A 223 13.15 -15.08 -24.36
CA ALA A 223 14.54 -15.32 -23.95
C ALA A 223 15.51 -14.61 -24.91
N ARG A 224 16.67 -14.20 -24.39
CA ARG A 224 17.63 -13.38 -25.15
C ARG A 224 18.19 -14.07 -26.40
N ASP A 225 18.42 -15.36 -26.32
CA ASP A 225 18.88 -16.21 -27.41
C ASP A 225 17.87 -16.35 -28.56
N GLN A 226 16.59 -16.09 -28.30
CA GLN A 226 15.52 -16.15 -29.31
C GLN A 226 15.37 -14.87 -30.13
N VAL A 227 16.07 -13.79 -29.77
CA VAL A 227 16.00 -12.49 -30.47
C VAL A 227 17.23 -12.33 -31.37
N PRO A 228 17.09 -12.34 -32.71
CA PRO A 228 18.24 -12.18 -33.60
C PRO A 228 18.88 -10.80 -33.44
N GLU A 229 20.20 -10.72 -33.30
CA GLU A 229 20.93 -9.47 -33.09
C GLU A 229 20.72 -8.44 -34.21
N THR A 230 20.53 -8.91 -35.44
CA THR A 230 20.30 -8.06 -36.63
C THR A 230 18.85 -7.62 -36.82
N SER A 231 17.92 -8.04 -35.94
CA SER A 231 16.50 -7.75 -36.10
C SER A 231 16.12 -6.29 -35.83
N GLY A 232 16.92 -5.57 -35.04
CA GLY A 232 16.57 -4.24 -34.52
C GLY A 232 15.44 -4.27 -33.48
N LEU A 233 15.05 -5.44 -33.00
CA LEU A 233 14.12 -5.61 -31.87
C LEU A 233 14.92 -5.60 -30.57
N LYS A 234 14.31 -5.10 -29.50
CA LYS A 234 14.90 -5.03 -28.16
C LYS A 234 14.01 -5.71 -27.15
N ILE A 235 14.63 -6.40 -26.21
CA ILE A 235 13.93 -6.94 -25.04
C ILE A 235 13.64 -5.78 -24.10
N ALA A 236 12.46 -5.79 -23.49
CA ALA A 236 12.09 -4.83 -22.46
C ALA A 236 13.13 -4.85 -21.33
N PRO A 237 13.81 -3.73 -21.07
CA PRO A 237 14.81 -3.70 -20.01
C PRO A 237 14.09 -3.78 -18.66
N THR A 238 14.61 -4.60 -17.76
CA THR A 238 13.96 -4.90 -16.48
C THR A 238 14.46 -3.99 -15.36
N GLY A 239 13.62 -3.82 -14.35
CA GLY A 239 13.91 -3.05 -13.14
C GLY A 239 13.59 -1.56 -13.24
N LEU A 240 13.52 -0.91 -12.08
CA LEU A 240 13.10 0.48 -11.95
C LEU A 240 14.06 1.48 -12.59
N SER A 241 15.36 1.21 -12.50
CA SER A 241 16.41 2.03 -13.15
C SER A 241 16.26 2.05 -14.68
N SER A 242 15.56 1.07 -15.23
CA SER A 242 15.33 0.89 -16.67
C SER A 242 13.94 1.34 -17.12
N THR A 243 13.21 2.07 -16.27
CA THR A 243 11.84 2.54 -16.57
C THR A 243 11.84 3.34 -17.87
N VAL A 244 11.08 2.85 -18.85
CA VAL A 244 10.90 3.53 -20.14
C VAL A 244 10.04 4.76 -19.89
N THR A 245 10.69 5.92 -19.76
CA THR A 245 10.00 7.19 -19.49
C THR A 245 9.58 7.81 -20.81
N LEU A 246 8.30 8.11 -20.93
CA LEU A 246 7.77 8.90 -22.02
C LEU A 246 7.55 10.29 -21.47
N CYS A 247 8.25 11.29 -21.98
CA CYS A 247 8.06 12.66 -21.55
C CYS A 247 6.83 13.24 -22.26
N PRO A 248 5.64 13.31 -21.63
CA PRO A 248 4.53 14.00 -22.25
C PRO A 248 4.83 15.50 -22.28
N SER A 249 4.24 16.22 -23.23
CA SER A 249 4.13 17.66 -23.10
C SER A 249 3.25 17.96 -21.90
N ALA A 250 3.77 18.69 -20.91
CA ALA A 250 2.98 19.10 -19.76
C ALA A 250 1.73 19.85 -20.25
N GLY A 251 0.55 19.33 -19.89
CA GLY A 251 -0.70 20.02 -20.17
C GLY A 251 -0.77 21.36 -19.43
N PRO A 252 -1.64 22.29 -19.85
CA PRO A 252 -1.74 23.62 -19.24
C PRO A 252 -2.07 23.59 -17.74
N PHE A 253 -2.62 22.48 -17.24
CA PHE A 253 -3.03 22.30 -15.84
C PHE A 253 -2.20 21.24 -15.08
N GLN A 254 -1.03 20.83 -15.58
CA GLN A 254 -0.25 19.74 -14.95
C GLN A 254 0.06 20.02 -13.47
N ALA A 255 0.52 21.24 -13.15
CA ALA A 255 0.82 21.61 -11.76
C ALA A 255 -0.41 21.48 -10.84
N ALA A 256 -1.58 21.94 -11.29
CA ALA A 256 -2.82 21.80 -10.53
C ALA A 256 -3.23 20.32 -10.35
N MET A 257 -3.03 19.49 -11.40
CA MET A 257 -3.28 18.05 -11.32
C MET A 257 -2.34 17.34 -10.35
N ASP A 258 -1.07 17.74 -10.29
CA ASP A 258 -0.08 17.16 -9.37
C ASP A 258 -0.42 17.50 -7.91
N ILE A 259 -0.78 18.77 -7.65
CA ILE A 259 -1.23 19.22 -6.31
C ILE A 259 -2.52 18.52 -5.91
N LEU A 260 -3.51 18.46 -6.81
CA LEU A 260 -4.76 17.75 -6.59
C LEU A 260 -4.52 16.27 -6.29
N GLY A 261 -3.62 15.63 -7.04
CA GLY A 261 -3.22 14.25 -6.81
C GLY A 261 -2.64 14.03 -5.41
N ALA A 262 -1.70 14.88 -4.98
CA ALA A 262 -1.12 14.82 -3.64
C ALA A 262 -2.16 15.07 -2.54
N PHE A 263 -3.07 16.03 -2.76
CA PHE A 263 -4.16 16.37 -1.86
C PHE A 263 -5.15 15.20 -1.68
N LEU A 264 -5.57 14.54 -2.76
CA LEU A 264 -6.52 13.43 -2.72
C LEU A 264 -5.95 12.14 -2.11
N ASP A 265 -4.62 12.00 -2.12
CA ASP A 265 -3.93 10.87 -1.51
C ASP A 265 -3.75 11.01 0.00
N LEU A 266 -3.91 12.23 0.53
CA LEU A 266 -4.00 12.45 1.97
C LEU A 266 -5.36 12.01 2.49
N ASP A 267 -5.39 10.93 3.28
CA ASP A 267 -6.62 10.48 3.97
C ASP A 267 -7.27 11.59 4.80
N LEU A 268 -6.45 12.48 5.33
CA LEU A 268 -6.86 13.65 6.10
C LEU A 268 -7.75 14.61 5.29
N PHE A 269 -7.58 14.67 3.98
CA PHE A 269 -8.31 15.56 3.08
C PHE A 269 -9.40 14.84 2.27
N ARG A 270 -9.40 13.50 2.23
CA ARG A 270 -10.39 12.71 1.46
C ARG A 270 -11.84 12.95 1.82
N SER A 271 -12.13 13.29 3.08
CA SER A 271 -13.51 13.56 3.53
C SER A 271 -13.96 15.00 3.30
N LEU A 272 -13.10 15.86 2.75
CA LEU A 272 -13.44 17.25 2.48
C LEU A 272 -14.29 17.36 1.21
N PRO A 273 -15.25 18.31 1.18
CA PRO A 273 -16.07 18.52 0.00
C PRO A 273 -15.23 19.14 -1.13
N PRO A 274 -15.60 18.95 -2.41
CA PRO A 274 -14.81 19.43 -3.55
C PRO A 274 -14.49 20.94 -3.53
N GLU A 275 -15.35 21.76 -2.92
CA GLU A 275 -15.15 23.20 -2.75
C GLU A 275 -13.91 23.51 -1.91
N LYS A 276 -13.61 22.68 -0.90
CA LYS A 276 -12.39 22.81 -0.10
C LYS A 276 -11.15 22.48 -0.94
N THR A 277 -11.25 21.54 -1.87
CA THR A 277 -10.15 21.26 -2.79
C THR A 277 -9.83 22.47 -3.67
N LEU A 278 -10.85 23.17 -4.18
CA LEU A 278 -10.66 24.40 -4.95
C LEU A 278 -10.06 25.52 -4.10
N GLU A 279 -10.53 25.68 -2.86
CA GLU A 279 -9.98 26.63 -1.89
C GLU A 279 -8.50 26.36 -1.64
N PHE A 280 -8.12 25.10 -1.39
CA PHE A 280 -6.71 24.71 -1.19
C PHE A 280 -5.85 25.01 -2.42
N LEU A 281 -6.34 24.69 -3.62
CA LEU A 281 -5.62 24.99 -4.86
C LEU A 281 -5.41 26.51 -5.07
N SER A 282 -6.31 27.35 -4.55
CA SER A 282 -6.19 28.82 -4.67
C SER A 282 -5.19 29.45 -3.72
N ILE A 283 -4.86 28.78 -2.60
CA ILE A 283 -3.89 29.24 -1.59
C ILE A 283 -2.57 28.46 -1.65
N ALA A 284 -2.45 27.50 -2.57
CA ALA A 284 -1.29 26.68 -2.77
C ALA A 284 -0.16 27.49 -3.44
N ASP A 285 1.01 27.55 -2.82
CA ASP A 285 2.24 28.14 -3.37
C ASP A 285 3.24 27.02 -3.73
N PRO A 286 3.34 26.60 -5.00
CA PRO A 286 4.23 25.51 -5.42
C PRO A 286 5.70 25.91 -5.38
N GLN A 287 6.54 25.01 -4.87
CA GLN A 287 7.99 25.21 -4.75
C GLN A 287 8.75 23.95 -5.15
N THR A 288 9.95 24.15 -5.69
CA THR A 288 10.89 23.06 -6.03
C THR A 288 12.18 23.26 -5.27
N LEU A 289 12.67 22.20 -4.63
CA LEU A 289 13.95 22.16 -3.94
C LEU A 289 14.89 21.17 -4.65
N SER A 290 16.17 21.52 -4.73
CA SER A 290 17.23 20.63 -5.16
C SER A 290 17.63 19.66 -4.04
N SER A 291 18.21 18.52 -4.38
CA SER A 291 18.75 17.61 -3.35
C SER A 291 19.82 18.32 -2.50
N GLY A 292 19.74 18.17 -1.19
CA GLY A 292 20.57 18.83 -0.19
C GLY A 292 20.14 20.25 0.19
N GLU A 293 19.14 20.82 -0.49
CA GLU A 293 18.65 22.18 -0.21
C GLU A 293 17.87 22.22 1.12
N VAL A 294 18.15 23.21 1.95
CA VAL A 294 17.48 23.40 3.24
C VAL A 294 16.27 24.28 3.05
N LEU A 295 15.08 23.76 3.38
CA LEU A 295 13.82 24.52 3.32
C LEU A 295 13.70 25.50 4.49
N PHE A 296 14.03 25.04 5.71
CA PHE A 296 14.15 25.88 6.91
C PHE A 296 15.02 25.19 7.97
N ARG A 297 15.49 25.98 8.93
CA ARG A 297 16.26 25.55 10.10
C ARG A 297 15.42 25.58 11.37
N LYS A 298 15.80 24.77 12.35
CA LYS A 298 15.35 24.88 13.73
C LYS A 298 15.63 26.30 14.24
N GLY A 299 14.61 26.92 14.83
CA GLY A 299 14.67 28.31 15.28
C GLY A 299 14.07 29.32 14.30
N ASP A 300 13.89 28.97 13.02
CA ASP A 300 13.26 29.86 12.04
C ASP A 300 11.79 30.13 12.40
N PRO A 301 11.21 31.24 11.92
CA PRO A 301 9.77 31.49 12.07
C PRO A 301 8.90 30.36 11.53
N GLY A 302 7.85 30.04 12.28
CA GLY A 302 6.83 29.05 11.93
C GLY A 302 5.64 29.68 11.23
N ASP A 303 5.73 29.96 9.94
CA ASP A 303 4.72 30.74 9.19
C ASP A 303 4.01 29.98 8.07
N ARG A 304 4.47 28.76 7.73
CA ARG A 304 3.92 27.97 6.63
C ARG A 304 3.72 26.49 6.96
N PHE A 305 2.68 25.93 6.37
CA PHE A 305 2.41 24.50 6.26
C PHE A 305 2.92 23.98 4.91
N PHE A 306 3.43 22.76 4.85
CA PHE A 306 3.97 22.20 3.61
C PHE A 306 3.37 20.83 3.29
N LEU A 307 3.04 20.61 2.02
CA LEU A 307 2.58 19.33 1.46
C LEU A 307 3.55 18.87 0.35
N ILE A 308 4.09 17.65 0.46
CA ILE A 308 5.03 17.11 -0.52
C ILE A 308 4.26 16.51 -1.72
N ILE A 309 4.52 17.05 -2.92
CA ILE A 309 3.97 16.54 -4.18
C ILE A 309 4.82 15.37 -4.70
N SER A 310 6.14 15.49 -4.67
CA SER A 310 7.09 14.45 -5.11
C SER A 310 8.46 14.65 -4.45
N GLY A 311 9.27 13.59 -4.37
CA GLY A 311 10.57 13.61 -3.70
C GLY A 311 10.49 13.31 -2.20
N GLN A 312 11.58 13.60 -1.50
CA GLN A 312 11.74 13.31 -0.07
C GLN A 312 12.37 14.47 0.70
N VAL A 313 11.89 14.70 1.92
CA VAL A 313 12.38 15.71 2.86
C VAL A 313 12.76 15.03 4.17
N ASP A 314 14.00 15.20 4.61
CA ASP A 314 14.46 14.78 5.92
C ASP A 314 14.14 15.86 6.96
N ILE A 315 13.50 15.43 8.05
CA ILE A 315 13.28 16.25 9.24
C ILE A 315 14.39 15.92 10.22
N MET A 316 15.25 16.89 10.54
CA MET A 316 16.45 16.67 11.36
C MET A 316 16.35 17.42 12.69
N GLU A 317 16.78 16.80 13.79
CA GLU A 317 16.97 17.47 15.08
C GLU A 317 18.41 17.33 15.52
N ASP A 318 19.08 18.46 15.74
CA ASP A 318 20.47 18.53 16.22
C ASP A 318 21.43 17.65 15.38
N GLY A 319 21.24 17.66 14.04
CA GLY A 319 22.04 16.90 13.08
C GLY A 319 21.65 15.44 12.91
N THR A 320 20.67 14.94 13.67
CA THR A 320 20.18 13.55 13.57
C THR A 320 18.86 13.49 12.79
N PRO A 321 18.72 12.60 11.79
CA PRO A 321 17.45 12.41 11.09
C PRO A 321 16.40 11.84 12.03
N LEU A 322 15.29 12.56 12.17
CA LEU A 322 14.13 12.13 12.94
C LEU A 322 13.21 11.25 12.11
N THR A 323 12.99 11.64 10.86
CA THR A 323 12.15 10.93 9.90
C THR A 323 12.36 11.49 8.51
N THR A 324 12.10 10.68 7.49
CA THR A 324 12.06 11.08 6.09
C THR A 324 10.60 11.09 5.64
N LEU A 325 10.14 12.25 5.14
CA LEU A 325 8.81 12.45 4.61
C LEU A 325 8.85 12.36 3.08
N SER A 326 7.80 11.82 2.47
CA SER A 326 7.73 11.58 1.02
C SER A 326 6.42 12.11 0.42
N ARG A 327 6.16 11.82 -0.85
CA ARG A 327 4.92 12.22 -1.54
C ARG A 327 3.68 11.95 -0.67
N SER A 328 2.76 12.91 -0.66
CA SER A 328 1.53 12.88 0.14
C SER A 328 1.76 12.89 1.65
N ASP A 329 2.96 13.27 2.11
CA ASP A 329 3.19 13.65 3.49
C ASP A 329 3.17 15.18 3.63
N PHE A 330 2.91 15.64 4.85
CA PHE A 330 2.91 17.06 5.19
C PHE A 330 3.66 17.33 6.49
N PHE A 331 4.04 18.57 6.71
CA PHE A 331 4.72 19.04 7.91
C PHE A 331 4.50 20.54 8.15
N GLY A 332 4.85 21.00 9.35
CA GLY A 332 4.66 22.39 9.77
C GLY A 332 3.33 22.65 10.46
N GLU A 333 2.55 21.61 10.76
CA GLU A 333 1.26 21.71 11.45
C GLU A 333 1.37 22.25 12.88
N LYS A 334 2.52 22.07 13.55
CA LYS A 334 2.79 22.70 14.86
C LYS A 334 2.67 24.21 14.82
N CYS A 335 3.24 24.80 13.79
CA CYS A 335 3.25 26.23 13.60
C CYS A 335 1.82 26.74 13.36
N LEU A 336 0.87 25.94 12.88
CA LEU A 336 -0.51 26.39 12.71
C LEU A 336 -1.20 26.81 14.00
N PHE A 337 -0.79 26.28 15.16
CA PHE A 337 -1.47 26.53 16.45
C PHE A 337 -0.57 27.11 17.53
N SER A 338 0.70 27.36 17.23
CA SER A 338 1.67 27.90 18.19
C SER A 338 2.59 28.91 17.52
N ASP A 339 2.88 30.02 18.18
CA ASP A 339 3.87 31.02 17.74
C ASP A 339 5.32 30.61 18.02
N GLN A 340 5.54 29.33 18.33
CA GLN A 340 6.86 28.78 18.52
C GLN A 340 7.62 28.69 17.18
N PRO A 341 8.95 28.90 17.21
CA PRO A 341 9.80 28.70 16.03
C PRO A 341 9.80 27.23 15.59
N ARG A 342 10.34 26.97 14.40
CA ARG A 342 10.54 25.61 13.86
C ARG A 342 11.34 24.78 14.87
N THR A 343 10.87 23.56 15.15
CA THR A 343 11.47 22.69 16.16
C THR A 343 12.58 21.78 15.60
N ALA A 344 12.74 21.73 14.29
CA ALA A 344 13.62 20.84 13.55
C ALA A 344 14.03 21.51 12.22
N ASP A 345 15.12 21.05 11.62
CA ASP A 345 15.49 21.41 10.24
C ASP A 345 14.66 20.58 9.25
N ALA A 346 14.38 21.13 8.07
CA ALA A 346 13.82 20.41 6.95
C ALA A 346 14.76 20.52 5.75
N VAL A 347 15.27 19.38 5.27
CA VAL A 347 16.28 19.30 4.20
C VAL A 347 15.79 18.38 3.09
N ALA A 348 15.89 18.80 1.84
CA ALA A 348 15.53 17.98 0.70
C ALA A 348 16.52 16.81 0.55
N ALA A 349 16.06 15.57 0.73
CA ALA A 349 16.88 14.36 0.56
C ALA A 349 17.01 13.97 -0.93
N SER A 350 16.09 14.44 -1.76
CA SER A 350 16.11 14.31 -3.23
C SER A 350 15.61 15.60 -3.87
N ARG A 351 15.40 15.64 -5.18
CA ARG A 351 14.68 16.76 -5.80
C ARG A 351 13.22 16.72 -5.33
N VAL A 352 12.76 17.78 -4.66
CA VAL A 352 11.43 17.84 -4.06
C VAL A 352 10.57 18.84 -4.82
N ASN A 353 9.33 18.46 -5.13
CA ASN A 353 8.28 19.41 -5.43
C ASN A 353 7.29 19.39 -4.26
N LEU A 354 6.92 20.55 -3.77
CA LEU A 354 6.01 20.70 -2.64
C LEU A 354 5.11 21.93 -2.82
N VAL A 355 4.09 22.03 -1.99
CA VAL A 355 3.27 23.23 -1.84
C VAL A 355 3.48 23.80 -0.44
N GLY A 356 3.82 25.08 -0.36
CA GLY A 356 3.69 25.88 0.85
C GLY A 356 2.30 26.51 0.93
N VAL A 357 1.75 26.60 2.13
CA VAL A 357 0.53 27.37 2.42
C VAL A 357 0.79 28.24 3.64
N ASP A 358 0.52 29.53 3.50
CA ASP A 358 0.69 30.49 4.59
C ASP A 358 -0.23 30.17 5.76
N ARG A 359 0.28 30.40 6.97
CA ARG A 359 -0.38 30.00 8.22
C ARG A 359 -1.80 30.54 8.33
N GLN A 360 -2.03 31.80 7.97
CA GLN A 360 -3.34 32.44 8.06
C GLN A 360 -4.32 31.83 7.05
N ASP A 361 -3.87 31.56 5.84
CA ASP A 361 -4.67 30.92 4.80
C ASP A 361 -5.00 29.49 5.20
N MET A 362 -4.02 28.74 5.70
CA MET A 362 -4.23 27.38 6.19
C MET A 362 -5.18 27.36 7.40
N GLN A 363 -5.05 28.27 8.35
CA GLN A 363 -5.98 28.39 9.49
C GLN A 363 -7.41 28.71 9.04
N THR A 364 -7.57 29.53 7.98
CA THR A 364 -8.88 29.85 7.40
C THR A 364 -9.45 28.64 6.67
N PHE A 365 -8.63 27.96 5.89
CA PHE A 365 -8.98 26.75 5.15
C PHE A 365 -9.53 25.64 6.07
N ILE A 366 -8.88 25.39 7.20
CA ILE A 366 -9.28 24.31 8.12
C ILE A 366 -10.41 24.69 9.08
N ARG A 367 -10.74 25.98 9.21
CA ARG A 367 -11.70 26.49 10.19
C ARG A 367 -13.05 25.78 10.07
N GLN A 368 -13.63 25.38 11.21
CA GLN A 368 -14.95 24.71 11.29
C GLN A 368 -15.01 23.37 10.53
N THR A 369 -13.89 22.77 10.19
CA THR A 369 -13.83 21.42 9.62
C THR A 369 -13.29 20.42 10.64
N GLY A 370 -13.54 19.13 10.44
CA GLY A 370 -12.89 18.08 11.24
C GLY A 370 -11.36 18.13 11.18
N LEU A 371 -10.82 18.73 10.13
CA LEU A 371 -9.38 18.89 9.91
C LEU A 371 -8.72 19.77 10.98
N GLU A 372 -9.39 20.82 11.45
CA GLU A 372 -8.83 21.69 12.50
C GLU A 372 -8.57 20.88 13.77
N LYS A 373 -9.56 20.07 14.19
CA LYS A 373 -9.41 19.20 15.36
C LYS A 373 -8.27 18.21 15.16
N THR A 374 -8.19 17.57 14.00
CA THR A 374 -7.15 16.58 13.70
C THR A 374 -5.76 17.19 13.62
N LEU A 375 -5.56 18.31 12.93
CA LEU A 375 -4.25 18.98 12.87
C LEU A 375 -3.85 19.55 14.22
N ARG A 376 -4.79 20.08 15.01
CA ARG A 376 -4.53 20.51 16.39
C ARG A 376 -4.10 19.33 17.25
N HIS A 377 -4.78 18.19 17.11
CA HIS A 377 -4.37 16.95 17.75
C HIS A 377 -2.93 16.59 17.34
N LEU A 378 -2.63 16.50 16.04
CA LEU A 378 -1.29 16.17 15.56
C LEU A 378 -0.22 17.17 16.05
N SER A 379 -0.54 18.46 16.12
CA SER A 379 0.39 19.51 16.58
C SER A 379 0.87 19.30 18.02
N ILE A 380 -0.02 18.80 18.89
CA ILE A 380 0.29 18.50 20.29
C ILE A 380 1.09 17.19 20.39
N PHE A 381 0.81 16.24 19.50
CA PHE A 381 1.29 14.86 19.59
C PHE A 381 2.59 14.61 18.81
N GLN A 382 3.06 15.48 17.90
CA GLN A 382 4.34 15.31 17.19
C GLN A 382 5.61 15.64 18.04
N GLY A 383 5.52 15.66 19.38
CA GLY A 383 6.66 15.86 20.29
C GLY A 383 7.48 14.59 20.57
N LYS A 384 8.65 14.74 21.23
CA LYS A 384 9.54 13.63 21.63
C LYS A 384 8.83 12.53 22.45
N ALA A 385 7.89 12.91 23.31
CA ALA A 385 7.20 11.98 24.21
C ALA A 385 6.31 10.95 23.48
N MET A 386 5.82 11.26 22.28
CA MET A 386 4.85 10.41 21.55
C MET A 386 5.49 9.54 20.46
N ARG A 387 6.64 9.94 19.89
CA ARG A 387 7.42 9.01 19.05
C ARG A 387 7.85 7.79 19.87
N ASN A 388 8.26 8.04 21.11
CA ASN A 388 8.54 6.99 22.09
C ASN A 388 7.34 6.06 22.39
N ILE A 389 6.10 6.49 22.13
CA ILE A 389 4.89 5.65 22.30
C ILE A 389 4.81 4.57 21.21
N LEU A 390 4.93 4.95 19.94
CA LEU A 390 4.85 3.95 18.87
C LEU A 390 6.13 3.11 18.76
N ASP A 391 7.29 3.71 19.02
CA ASP A 391 8.55 2.98 18.90
C ASP A 391 8.75 1.92 20.00
N GLY A 392 7.98 1.99 21.10
CA GLY A 392 8.00 1.00 22.18
C GLY A 392 7.24 -0.29 21.88
N HIS A 393 6.41 -0.34 20.83
CA HIS A 393 5.68 -1.55 20.44
C HIS A 393 6.27 -2.14 19.14
N PRO A 394 6.63 -3.44 19.09
CA PRO A 394 7.29 -4.04 17.92
C PRO A 394 6.55 -3.80 16.59
N VAL A 395 5.22 -3.95 16.59
CA VAL A 395 4.41 -3.71 15.40
C VAL A 395 4.36 -2.23 15.01
N PHE A 396 4.34 -1.30 15.97
CA PHE A 396 4.21 0.12 15.68
C PHE A 396 5.55 0.76 15.31
N HIS A 397 6.67 0.23 15.83
CA HIS A 397 8.03 0.62 15.48
C HIS A 397 8.27 0.58 13.96
N ASP A 398 7.89 -0.52 13.32
CA ASP A 398 8.12 -0.77 11.89
C ASP A 398 7.14 -0.07 10.94
N LEU A 399 6.20 0.72 11.47
CA LEU A 399 5.22 1.42 10.63
C LEU A 399 5.88 2.54 9.82
N THR A 400 5.38 2.75 8.61
CA THR A 400 5.78 3.90 7.80
C THR A 400 5.37 5.21 8.48
N PRO A 401 6.02 6.35 8.17
CA PRO A 401 5.62 7.66 8.73
C PRO A 401 4.13 7.98 8.52
N SER A 402 3.57 7.60 7.36
CA SER A 402 2.15 7.79 7.04
C SER A 402 1.26 6.91 7.91
N GLN A 403 1.61 5.64 8.13
CA GLN A 403 0.89 4.75 9.03
C GLN A 403 0.95 5.20 10.49
N LYS A 404 2.13 5.65 10.96
CA LYS A 404 2.28 6.26 12.30
C LYS A 404 1.35 7.47 12.44
N ARG A 405 1.31 8.35 11.43
CA ARG A 405 0.36 9.49 11.39
C ARG A 405 -1.10 9.07 11.43
N GLN A 406 -1.52 8.06 10.66
CA GLN A 406 -2.89 7.55 10.69
C GLN A 406 -3.27 7.09 12.11
N LEU A 407 -2.39 6.34 12.78
CA LEU A 407 -2.61 5.95 14.19
C LEU A 407 -2.69 7.16 15.13
N PHE A 408 -1.85 8.18 14.93
CA PHE A 408 -1.91 9.41 15.72
C PHE A 408 -3.20 10.21 15.54
N GLN A 409 -3.86 10.10 14.38
CA GLN A 409 -5.13 10.79 14.16
C GLN A 409 -6.28 10.19 14.97
N MET A 410 -6.16 8.93 15.40
CA MET A 410 -7.22 8.18 16.09
C MET A 410 -6.93 7.91 17.56
N VAL A 411 -5.73 8.23 18.05
CA VAL A 411 -5.33 7.95 19.43
C VAL A 411 -5.95 8.97 20.38
N GLU A 412 -6.43 8.53 21.55
CA GLU A 412 -7.02 9.43 22.56
C GLU A 412 -6.39 9.16 23.93
N PRO A 413 -5.90 10.19 24.67
CA PRO A 413 -5.38 9.98 26.02
C PRO A 413 -6.51 9.59 26.97
N VAL A 414 -6.28 8.58 27.81
CA VAL A 414 -7.24 8.14 28.82
C VAL A 414 -7.03 8.92 30.11
N THR A 415 -8.09 9.51 30.65
CA THR A 415 -8.06 10.15 31.98
C THR A 415 -8.48 9.13 33.04
N LEU A 416 -7.58 8.82 33.96
CA LEU A 416 -7.86 7.91 35.07
C LEU A 416 -8.14 8.69 36.37
N PRO A 417 -9.01 8.16 37.26
CA PRO A 417 -9.18 8.67 38.62
C PRO A 417 -7.89 8.62 39.42
N LYS A 418 -7.72 9.56 40.37
CA LYS A 418 -6.53 9.63 41.24
C LYS A 418 -6.38 8.46 42.23
N HIS A 419 -7.46 7.73 42.48
CA HIS A 419 -7.49 6.62 43.43
C HIS A 419 -8.33 5.46 42.90
N GLY A 420 -7.91 4.24 43.22
CA GLY A 420 -8.59 3.02 42.82
C GLY A 420 -8.28 2.60 41.38
N ASN A 421 -8.21 1.30 41.16
CA ASN A 421 -7.99 0.79 39.81
C ASN A 421 -9.25 1.00 38.95
N THR A 422 -9.05 1.36 37.69
CA THR A 422 -10.14 1.56 36.73
C THR A 422 -10.23 0.35 35.82
N VAL A 423 -11.39 -0.30 35.78
CA VAL A 423 -11.64 -1.39 34.83
C VAL A 423 -11.92 -0.78 33.45
N LEU A 424 -11.14 -1.18 32.45
CA LEU A 424 -11.23 -0.64 31.08
C LEU A 424 -11.96 -1.58 30.13
N ILE A 425 -11.79 -2.89 30.33
CA ILE A 425 -12.46 -3.95 29.56
C ILE A 425 -12.81 -5.05 30.56
N ARG A 426 -14.03 -5.60 30.50
CA ARG A 426 -14.42 -6.76 31.30
C ARG A 426 -14.29 -8.07 30.53
N GLU A 427 -14.06 -9.15 31.26
CA GLU A 427 -14.16 -10.50 30.71
C GLU A 427 -15.59 -10.72 30.19
N LYS A 428 -15.71 -11.35 29.01
CA LYS A 428 -16.94 -11.56 28.25
C LYS A 428 -17.63 -10.30 27.72
N GLU A 429 -16.97 -9.15 27.80
CA GLU A 429 -17.43 -7.92 27.14
C GLU A 429 -16.87 -7.82 25.72
N LYS A 430 -17.65 -7.26 24.80
CA LYS A 430 -17.16 -6.87 23.47
C LYS A 430 -16.52 -5.49 23.56
N PRO A 431 -15.19 -5.36 23.43
CA PRO A 431 -14.54 -4.07 23.65
C PRO A 431 -14.89 -3.09 22.54
N ASP A 432 -15.19 -1.85 22.92
CA ASP A 432 -15.42 -0.73 22.00
C ASP A 432 -14.11 -0.04 21.59
N ALA A 433 -12.99 -0.44 22.18
CA ALA A 433 -11.65 0.10 21.96
C ALA A 433 -10.56 -0.88 22.39
N CYS A 434 -9.33 -0.64 21.91
CA CYS A 434 -8.11 -1.21 22.46
C CYS A 434 -7.23 -0.11 23.05
N TYR A 435 -6.22 -0.50 23.83
CA TYR A 435 -5.44 0.44 24.62
C TYR A 435 -3.96 0.14 24.56
N TYR A 436 -3.15 1.20 24.51
CA TYR A 436 -1.69 1.15 24.59
C TYR A 436 -1.21 1.71 25.93
N ILE A 437 -0.25 1.02 26.55
CA ILE A 437 0.33 1.41 27.84
C ILE A 437 1.60 2.23 27.61
N HIS A 438 1.54 3.54 27.87
CA HIS A 438 2.71 4.40 27.85
C HIS A 438 3.43 4.46 29.20
N GLY A 439 2.73 4.26 30.31
CA GLY A 439 3.34 4.28 31.64
C GLY A 439 2.46 3.59 32.66
N GLY A 440 3.06 3.21 33.80
CA GLY A 440 2.39 2.47 34.86
C GLY A 440 2.05 1.03 34.46
N LEU A 441 1.05 0.46 35.14
CA LEU A 441 0.72 -0.97 35.04
C LEU A 441 -0.79 -1.21 34.85
N VAL A 442 -1.11 -2.25 34.10
CA VAL A 442 -2.48 -2.74 33.89
C VAL A 442 -2.56 -4.20 34.31
N LYS A 443 -3.44 -4.49 35.28
CA LYS A 443 -3.71 -5.84 35.76
C LYS A 443 -4.59 -6.59 34.78
N VAL A 444 -4.24 -7.85 34.52
CA VAL A 444 -5.01 -8.77 33.69
C VAL A 444 -5.62 -9.82 34.60
N MET A 445 -6.95 -9.93 34.57
CA MET A 445 -7.69 -10.90 35.39
C MET A 445 -8.47 -11.85 34.49
N ARG A 446 -8.58 -13.11 34.91
CA ARG A 446 -9.45 -14.12 34.31
C ARG A 446 -10.19 -14.85 35.42
N THR A 447 -11.49 -15.02 35.29
CA THR A 447 -12.36 -15.68 36.28
C THR A 447 -12.16 -15.14 37.71
N GLY A 448 -11.93 -13.83 37.83
CA GLY A 448 -11.72 -13.14 39.11
C GLY A 448 -10.34 -13.31 39.74
N ARG A 449 -9.39 -14.01 39.08
CA ARG A 449 -8.00 -14.14 39.53
C ARG A 449 -7.07 -13.33 38.65
N GLU A 450 -6.09 -12.67 39.26
CA GLU A 450 -5.01 -12.00 38.53
C GLU A 450 -4.14 -13.06 37.85
N VAL A 451 -4.00 -12.96 36.53
CA VAL A 451 -3.25 -13.91 35.70
C VAL A 451 -1.96 -13.30 35.15
N SER A 452 -1.90 -11.98 35.03
CA SER A 452 -0.72 -11.25 34.53
C SER A 452 -0.81 -9.76 34.86
N GLU A 453 0.28 -9.04 34.65
CA GLU A 453 0.35 -7.60 34.68
C GLU A 453 1.10 -7.09 33.44
N LEU A 454 0.51 -6.12 32.75
CA LEU A 454 1.07 -5.50 31.54
C LEU A 454 1.70 -4.15 31.90
N ALA A 455 2.84 -3.85 31.27
CA ALA A 455 3.61 -2.64 31.49
C ALA A 455 3.79 -1.86 30.17
N HIS A 456 4.61 -0.81 30.24
CA HIS A 456 4.97 0.06 29.11
C HIS A 456 5.23 -0.71 27.79
N GLY A 457 4.75 -0.16 26.68
CA GLY A 457 4.98 -0.69 25.33
C GLY A 457 3.97 -1.75 24.89
N ARG A 458 3.06 -2.20 25.77
CA ARG A 458 2.07 -3.23 25.44
C ARG A 458 0.74 -2.65 24.98
N LEU A 459 0.14 -3.33 24.01
CA LEU A 459 -1.24 -3.15 23.57
C LEU A 459 -2.12 -4.23 24.22
N PHE A 460 -3.38 -3.92 24.54
CA PHE A 460 -4.34 -4.91 25.01
C PHE A 460 -5.74 -4.65 24.46
N GLY A 461 -6.53 -5.72 24.36
CA GLY A 461 -7.89 -5.68 23.81
C GLY A 461 -7.95 -5.53 22.29
N ILE A 462 -6.81 -5.59 21.59
CA ILE A 462 -6.75 -5.46 20.13
C ILE A 462 -7.36 -6.66 19.42
N GLN A 463 -7.12 -7.86 19.93
CA GLN A 463 -7.57 -9.10 19.29
C GLN A 463 -9.11 -9.17 19.16
N PRO A 464 -9.90 -8.96 20.23
CA PRO A 464 -11.36 -8.95 20.12
C PRO A 464 -11.91 -7.78 19.29
N VAL A 465 -11.19 -6.66 19.22
CA VAL A 465 -11.55 -5.52 18.37
C VAL A 465 -11.39 -5.83 16.89
N LEU A 466 -10.30 -6.51 16.51
CA LEU A 466 -10.03 -6.89 15.12
C LEU A 466 -10.88 -8.09 14.67
N ASN A 467 -11.14 -9.04 15.56
CA ASN A 467 -11.88 -10.25 15.25
C ASN A 467 -13.39 -10.04 15.44
N HIS A 468 -14.10 -9.77 14.34
CA HIS A 468 -15.52 -9.40 14.26
C HIS A 468 -16.43 -10.08 15.32
N ALA A 469 -16.70 -9.36 16.42
CA ALA A 469 -17.63 -9.72 17.51
C ALA A 469 -17.12 -10.72 18.57
N ALA A 470 -15.82 -10.93 18.69
CA ALA A 470 -15.25 -11.68 19.81
C ALA A 470 -15.35 -10.89 21.12
N GLU A 471 -15.68 -11.60 22.20
CA GLU A 471 -15.64 -11.06 23.56
C GLU A 471 -14.20 -11.15 24.10
N SER A 472 -13.86 -10.25 25.03
CA SER A 472 -12.59 -10.33 25.75
C SER A 472 -12.55 -11.57 26.64
N ASP A 473 -11.46 -12.33 26.59
CA ASP A 473 -11.22 -13.44 27.53
C ASP A 473 -10.68 -12.98 28.90
N TYR A 474 -10.43 -11.68 29.05
CA TYR A 474 -9.82 -11.11 30.25
C TYR A 474 -10.51 -9.81 30.68
N THR A 475 -10.44 -9.51 31.98
CA THR A 475 -10.71 -8.18 32.52
C THR A 475 -9.40 -7.42 32.66
N PHE A 476 -9.33 -6.21 32.12
CA PHE A 476 -8.16 -5.34 32.21
C PHE A 476 -8.45 -4.17 33.16
N SER A 477 -7.59 -3.98 34.16
CA SER A 477 -7.76 -2.93 35.18
C SER A 477 -6.49 -2.10 35.34
N ALA A 478 -6.58 -0.82 34.98
CA ALA A 478 -5.48 0.13 35.06
C ALA A 478 -5.30 0.68 36.46
N ARG A 479 -4.05 0.78 36.92
CA ARG A 479 -3.72 1.47 38.18
C ARG A 479 -3.82 3.00 38.01
N PRO A 480 -4.01 3.77 39.10
CA PRO A 480 -4.15 5.24 39.04
C PRO A 480 -2.97 5.98 38.40
N ASP A 481 -1.77 5.40 38.46
CA ASP A 481 -0.53 5.93 37.89
C ASP A 481 -0.32 5.53 36.42
N ALA A 482 -1.24 4.75 35.83
CA ALA A 482 -1.12 4.34 34.45
C ALA A 482 -1.38 5.51 33.48
N VAL A 483 -0.57 5.58 32.43
CA VAL A 483 -0.71 6.53 31.33
C VAL A 483 -1.06 5.74 30.09
N LEU A 484 -2.29 5.88 29.63
CA LEU A 484 -2.87 5.03 28.59
C LEU A 484 -3.39 5.85 27.42
N PHE A 485 -3.34 5.21 26.26
CA PHE A 485 -3.88 5.72 25.01
C PHE A 485 -4.91 4.76 24.46
N ARG A 486 -6.09 5.28 24.15
CA ARG A 486 -7.25 4.55 23.63
C ARG A 486 -7.28 4.67 22.11
N PHE A 487 -7.60 3.55 21.45
CA PHE A 487 -7.92 3.49 20.04
C PHE A 487 -9.33 2.92 19.88
N ALA A 488 -10.26 3.74 19.39
CA ALA A 488 -11.64 3.31 19.19
C ALA A 488 -11.74 2.16 18.16
N SER A 489 -12.57 1.17 18.44
CA SER A 489 -12.73 -0.05 17.62
C SER A 489 -13.01 0.23 16.14
N PRO A 490 -13.95 1.13 15.76
CA PRO A 490 -14.18 1.44 14.35
C PRO A 490 -12.95 2.03 13.64
N ALA A 491 -12.17 2.87 14.34
CA ALA A 491 -11.02 3.56 13.77
C ALA A 491 -9.82 2.62 13.57
N ILE A 492 -9.46 1.84 14.59
CA ILE A 492 -8.33 0.91 14.51
C ILE A 492 -8.61 -0.24 13.53
N LYS A 493 -9.87 -0.66 13.42
CA LYS A 493 -10.29 -1.65 12.44
C LYS A 493 -10.17 -1.13 11.02
N ALA A 494 -10.71 0.06 10.74
CA ALA A 494 -10.56 0.69 9.43
C ALA A 494 -9.08 0.89 9.07
N PHE A 495 -8.24 1.28 10.03
CA PHE A 495 -6.80 1.36 9.84
C PHE A 495 -6.18 0.00 9.46
N ALA A 496 -6.54 -1.07 10.17
CA ALA A 496 -6.01 -2.40 9.90
C ALA A 496 -6.48 -2.95 8.54
N GLU A 497 -7.76 -2.74 8.17
CA GLU A 497 -8.32 -3.09 6.86
C GLU A 497 -7.60 -2.36 5.71
N ASN A 498 -7.25 -1.08 5.91
CA ASN A 498 -6.47 -0.29 4.95
C ASN A 498 -4.97 -0.60 4.98
N ASN A 499 -4.51 -1.44 5.90
CA ASN A 499 -3.11 -1.82 6.09
C ASN A 499 -3.00 -3.33 6.40
N PRO A 500 -3.31 -4.22 5.45
CA PRO A 500 -3.48 -5.66 5.71
C PRO A 500 -2.22 -6.34 6.28
N GLY A 501 -1.01 -5.89 5.91
CA GLY A 501 0.22 -6.39 6.52
C GLY A 501 0.34 -6.06 8.02
N VAL A 502 -0.17 -4.89 8.43
CA VAL A 502 -0.23 -4.48 9.84
C VAL A 502 -1.32 -5.26 10.58
N PHE A 503 -2.46 -5.49 9.93
CA PHE A 503 -3.53 -6.33 10.48
C PHE A 503 -3.02 -7.71 10.89
N LEU A 504 -2.27 -8.40 10.03
CA LEU A 504 -1.70 -9.72 10.34
C LEU A 504 -0.77 -9.68 11.56
N LYS A 505 0.10 -8.66 11.65
CA LYS A 505 0.99 -8.48 12.80
C LYS A 505 0.19 -8.25 14.10
N LEU A 506 -0.82 -7.38 14.07
CA LEU A 506 -1.66 -7.08 15.24
C LEU A 506 -2.53 -8.26 15.69
N CYS A 507 -2.99 -9.11 14.76
CA CYS A 507 -3.74 -10.32 15.07
C CYS A 507 -2.92 -11.39 15.80
N SER A 508 -1.59 -11.32 15.74
CA SER A 508 -0.69 -12.27 16.41
C SER A 508 -0.36 -11.90 17.87
N GLU A 509 -0.82 -10.74 18.35
CA GLU A 509 -0.62 -10.30 19.73
C GLU A 509 -1.46 -11.12 20.72
N ALA A 510 -0.88 -11.44 21.87
CA ALA A 510 -1.42 -12.44 22.80
C ALA A 510 -2.43 -11.91 23.84
N PHE A 511 -2.71 -10.60 23.88
CA PHE A 511 -3.54 -9.96 24.91
C PHE A 511 -4.43 -8.82 24.39
#